data_AF-A0A3N5TWM2-F1
#
_entry.id   AF-A0A3N5TWM2-F1
#
_cell.length_a   1.000
_cell.length_b   1.000
_cell.length_c   1.000
_cell.angle_alpha   90.00
_cell.angle_beta   90.00
_cell.angle_gamma   90.00
#
_symmetry.space_group_name_H-M   'P 1'
#
loop_
_entity.id
_entity.type
_entity.pdbx_description
1 polymer ?
#
loop_
_entity_poly.entity_id
_entity_poly.type
_entity_poly.pdbx_seq_one_letter_code
_entity_poly.pdbx_strand_id
1 'polypeptide(L)'
;MKPGKRDIPVKIKISGKQLEELQKHSWHMIEAFGLDTKIDNYKGVRPISFYSWDLDCILDVLDMVLSDEREYPDHEDEGYVRLQELFIHLKTEYRNTYGR
;
A
#
# COMPACT_ATOMS: atom_id res chain seq x y z
N MET A 1 8.29 -5.05 -12.32
CA MET A 1 9.59 -5.76 -12.50
C MET A 1 9.62 -7.02 -11.64
N LYS A 2 10.44 -8.03 -11.96
CA LYS A 2 10.58 -9.22 -11.09
C LYS A 2 11.67 -8.99 -10.03
N PRO A 3 11.48 -9.48 -8.79
CA PRO A 3 12.51 -9.42 -7.76
C PRO A 3 13.79 -10.17 -8.14
N GLY A 4 14.91 -9.48 -8.00
CA GLY A 4 16.25 -10.04 -8.01
C GLY A 4 16.57 -10.78 -6.71
N LYS A 5 17.63 -11.60 -6.74
CA LYS A 5 18.02 -12.48 -5.61
C LYS A 5 18.45 -11.74 -4.33
N ARG A 6 18.72 -10.44 -4.42
CA ARG A 6 19.19 -9.60 -3.29
C ARG A 6 18.12 -8.64 -2.79
N ASP A 7 16.93 -8.65 -3.37
CA ASP A 7 15.87 -7.74 -2.96
C ASP A 7 15.29 -8.22 -1.62
N ILE A 8 15.23 -7.29 -0.66
CA ILE A 8 14.83 -7.56 0.73
C ILE A 8 13.34 -7.25 0.85
N PRO A 9 12.45 -8.24 0.98
CA PRO A 9 11.02 -7.94 1.12
C PRO A 9 10.71 -7.36 2.50
N VAL A 10 9.84 -6.36 2.52
CA VAL A 10 9.23 -5.83 3.75
C VAL A 10 7.97 -6.64 4.03
N LYS A 11 7.85 -7.19 5.24
CA LYS A 11 6.70 -8.02 5.64
C LYS A 11 5.76 -7.20 6.51
N ILE A 12 4.56 -6.96 6.02
CA ILE A 12 3.58 -6.09 6.68
C ILE A 12 2.27 -6.83 6.79
N LYS A 13 1.61 -6.75 7.94
CA LYS A 13 0.23 -7.23 8.10
C LYS A 13 -0.71 -6.04 7.96
N ILE A 14 -1.59 -6.10 6.98
CA ILE A 14 -2.63 -5.08 6.74
C ILE A 14 -3.97 -5.80 6.91
N SER A 15 -4.89 -5.24 7.69
CA SER A 15 -6.16 -5.92 8.01
C SER A 15 -7.26 -4.92 8.38
N GLY A 16 -8.50 -5.40 8.39
CA GLY A 16 -9.68 -4.59 8.71
C GLY A 16 -9.82 -3.43 7.73
N LYS A 17 -10.24 -2.28 8.24
CA LYS A 17 -10.53 -1.08 7.43
C LYS A 17 -9.36 -0.62 6.57
N GLN A 18 -8.12 -0.73 7.06
CA GLN A 18 -6.92 -0.40 6.27
C GLN A 18 -6.83 -1.24 4.98
N LEU A 19 -7.15 -2.53 5.07
CA LEU A 19 -7.12 -3.42 3.93
C LEU A 19 -8.29 -3.15 2.98
N GLU A 20 -9.48 -2.94 3.52
CA GLU A 20 -10.68 -2.60 2.75
C GLU A 20 -10.46 -1.35 1.90
N GLU A 21 -9.92 -0.29 2.51
CA GLU A 21 -9.64 0.97 1.81
C GLU A 21 -8.51 0.80 0.78
N LEU A 22 -7.43 0.08 1.12
CA LEU A 22 -6.35 -0.20 0.16
C LEU A 22 -6.87 -0.97 -1.07
N GLN A 23 -7.79 -1.92 -0.89
CA GLN A 23 -8.31 -2.76 -1.96
C GLN A 23 -9.17 -2.00 -2.97
N LYS A 24 -9.88 -0.94 -2.55
CA LYS A 24 -10.63 -0.05 -3.46
C LYS A 24 -9.73 0.55 -4.54
N HIS A 25 -8.47 0.79 -4.19
CA HIS A 25 -7.48 1.46 -5.04
C HIS A 25 -6.51 0.50 -5.72
N SER A 26 -6.69 -0.81 -5.56
CA SER A 26 -5.79 -1.85 -6.08
C SER A 26 -5.61 -1.79 -7.61
N TRP A 27 -6.65 -1.36 -8.34
CA TRP A 27 -6.57 -1.19 -9.81
C TRP A 27 -5.52 -0.16 -10.24
N HIS A 28 -5.27 0.87 -9.43
CA HIS A 28 -4.23 1.87 -9.72
C HIS A 28 -2.81 1.31 -9.57
N MET A 29 -2.65 0.12 -9.00
CA MET A 29 -1.35 -0.52 -8.76
C MET A 29 -0.88 -1.44 -9.91
N ILE A 30 -1.55 -1.39 -11.07
CA ILE A 30 -1.24 -2.23 -12.25
C ILE A 30 0.19 -2.00 -12.79
N GLU A 31 0.79 -0.85 -12.48
CA GLU A 31 2.16 -0.51 -12.90
C GLU A 31 3.21 -1.41 -12.23
N ALA A 32 2.90 -1.97 -11.06
CA ALA A 32 3.69 -3.01 -10.42
C ALA A 32 3.17 -4.41 -10.79
N PHE A 33 4.10 -5.27 -11.22
CA PHE A 33 3.76 -6.56 -11.82
C PHE A 33 2.94 -7.46 -10.88
N GLY A 34 1.65 -7.62 -11.18
CA GLY A 34 0.70 -8.45 -10.44
C GLY A 34 0.40 -7.95 -9.03
N LEU A 35 0.73 -6.69 -8.73
CA LEU A 35 0.50 -6.10 -7.42
C LEU A 35 -0.98 -5.83 -7.17
N ASP A 36 -1.68 -5.29 -8.16
CA ASP A 36 -3.12 -5.11 -8.21
C ASP A 36 -3.87 -6.38 -7.75
N THR A 37 -3.62 -7.50 -8.43
CA THR A 37 -4.25 -8.79 -8.16
C THR A 37 -3.82 -9.35 -6.81
N LYS A 38 -2.57 -9.10 -6.39
CA LYS A 38 -2.03 -9.55 -5.10
C LYS A 38 -2.68 -8.83 -3.93
N ILE A 39 -2.93 -7.53 -4.04
CA ILE A 39 -3.65 -6.73 -3.04
C ILE A 39 -5.12 -7.10 -3.02
N ASP A 40 -5.78 -7.16 -4.17
CA ASP A 40 -7.20 -7.51 -4.29
C ASP A 40 -7.52 -8.88 -3.68
N ASN A 41 -6.66 -9.88 -3.91
CA ASN A 41 -6.85 -11.22 -3.33
C ASN A 41 -6.42 -11.35 -1.86
N TYR A 42 -5.72 -10.36 -1.30
CA TYR A 42 -5.18 -10.45 0.05
C TYR A 42 -6.30 -10.45 1.10
N LYS A 43 -6.17 -11.30 2.12
CA LYS A 43 -7.21 -11.51 3.15
C LYS A 43 -6.87 -10.91 4.52
N GLY A 44 -5.69 -10.31 4.67
CA GLY A 44 -5.25 -9.72 5.94
C GLY A 44 -4.97 -10.69 7.09
N VAL A 45 -5.05 -12.01 6.87
CA VAL A 45 -4.85 -13.02 7.91
C VAL A 45 -3.35 -13.18 8.24
N ARG A 46 -2.49 -13.20 7.22
CA ARG A 46 -1.03 -13.39 7.35
C ARG A 46 -0.30 -12.17 6.80
N PRO A 47 0.91 -11.83 7.27
CA PRO A 47 1.70 -10.76 6.65
C PRO A 47 1.91 -10.97 5.15
N ILE A 48 1.78 -9.90 4.38
CA ILE A 48 2.11 -9.84 2.96
C ILE A 48 3.53 -9.28 2.81
N SER A 49 4.24 -9.73 1.78
CA SER A 49 5.61 -9.28 1.49
C SER A 49 5.60 -8.32 0.32
N PHE A 50 6.18 -7.14 0.48
CA PHE A 50 6.35 -6.15 -0.58
C PHE A 50 7.83 -5.91 -0.86
N TYR A 51 8.19 -5.84 -2.12
CA TYR A 51 9.52 -5.40 -2.53
C TYR A 51 9.53 -3.89 -2.75
N SER A 52 10.72 -3.31 -2.95
CA SER A 52 10.91 -1.87 -3.13
C SER A 52 9.96 -1.28 -4.17
N TRP A 53 9.89 -1.86 -5.37
CA TRP A 53 8.99 -1.36 -6.43
C TRP A 53 7.50 -1.57 -6.11
N ASP A 54 7.16 -2.58 -5.31
CA ASP A 54 5.77 -2.75 -4.86
C ASP A 54 5.43 -1.57 -3.92
N LEU A 55 6.34 -1.23 -3.00
CA LEU A 55 6.17 -0.13 -2.06
C LEU A 55 6.18 1.23 -2.75
N ASP A 56 7.08 1.46 -3.71
CA ASP A 56 7.10 2.69 -4.52
C ASP A 56 5.72 2.90 -5.17
N CYS A 57 5.20 1.87 -5.85
CA CYS A 57 3.89 1.92 -6.50
C CYS A 57 2.74 2.12 -5.50
N ILE A 58 2.72 1.42 -4.36
CA ILE A 58 1.67 1.60 -3.34
C ILE A 58 1.72 3.03 -2.79
N LEU A 59 2.91 3.53 -2.45
CA LEU A 59 3.06 4.85 -1.85
C LEU A 59 2.63 5.94 -2.83
N ASP A 60 3.00 5.84 -4.10
CA ASP A 60 2.58 6.81 -5.12
C ASP A 60 1.06 6.82 -5.32
N VAL A 61 0.42 5.64 -5.36
CA VAL A 61 -1.05 5.52 -5.45
C VAL A 61 -1.72 6.10 -4.22
N LEU A 62 -1.23 5.79 -3.02
CA LEU A 62 -1.81 6.29 -1.78
C LEU A 62 -1.66 7.81 -1.65
N ASP A 63 -0.51 8.36 -2.03
CA ASP A 63 -0.28 9.82 -2.02
C ASP A 63 -1.22 10.54 -2.99
N MET A 64 -1.39 9.99 -4.20
CA MET A 64 -2.35 10.50 -5.20
C MET A 64 -3.79 10.47 -4.66
N VAL A 65 -4.23 9.33 -4.13
CA VAL A 65 -5.59 9.10 -3.66
C VAL A 65 -5.92 9.94 -2.42
N LEU A 66 -5.01 10.00 -1.44
CA LEU A 66 -5.19 10.82 -0.22
C LEU A 66 -5.16 12.32 -0.51
N SER A 67 -4.63 12.74 -1.67
CA SER A 67 -4.60 14.13 -2.11
C SER A 67 -5.79 14.50 -3.00
N ASP A 68 -6.64 13.54 -3.40
CA ASP A 68 -7.81 13.79 -4.24
C ASP A 68 -9.05 14.10 -3.38
N GLU A 69 -9.40 15.38 -3.29
CA GLU A 69 -10.61 15.86 -2.59
C GLU A 69 -11.91 15.29 -3.15
N ARG A 70 -11.92 14.72 -4.37
CA ARG A 70 -13.11 14.05 -4.91
C ARG A 70 -13.28 12.65 -4.35
N GLU A 71 -12.17 11.97 -4.07
CA GLU A 71 -12.17 10.63 -3.50
C GLU A 71 -12.40 10.69 -1.99
N TYR A 72 -11.69 11.59 -1.31
CA TYR A 72 -11.83 11.85 0.12
C TYR A 72 -12.10 13.33 0.40
N PRO A 73 -13.36 13.80 0.24
CA PRO A 73 -13.73 15.18 0.55
C PRO A 73 -13.73 15.50 2.05
N ASP A 74 -13.83 14.48 2.89
CA ASP A 74 -13.81 14.58 4.35
C ASP A 74 -12.61 13.81 4.92
N HIS A 75 -11.64 14.55 5.47
CA HIS A 75 -10.44 13.97 6.09
C HIS A 75 -10.67 13.45 7.51
N GLU A 76 -11.87 13.65 8.07
CA GLU A 76 -12.29 12.99 9.32
C GLU A 76 -12.97 11.65 9.05
N ASP A 77 -13.24 11.29 7.78
CA ASP A 77 -13.78 9.99 7.42
C ASP A 77 -12.86 8.85 7.90
N GLU A 78 -13.46 7.81 8.46
CA GLU A 78 -12.71 6.69 9.00
C GLU A 78 -11.86 6.02 7.92
N GLY A 79 -12.36 5.92 6.68
CA GLY A 79 -11.62 5.36 5.56
C GLY A 79 -10.36 6.18 5.25
N TYR A 80 -10.49 7.50 5.17
CA TYR A 80 -9.35 8.41 4.97
C TYR A 80 -8.30 8.22 6.07
N VAL A 81 -8.71 8.32 7.33
CA VAL A 81 -7.80 8.23 8.48
C VAL A 81 -7.06 6.90 8.49
N ARG A 82 -7.76 5.79 8.25
CA ARG A 82 -7.14 4.45 8.22
C ARG A 82 -6.19 4.26 7.06
N LEU A 83 -6.52 4.81 5.88
CA LEU A 83 -5.65 4.77 4.72
C LEU A 83 -4.40 5.63 4.92
N GLN A 84 -4.54 6.80 5.55
CA GLN A 84 -3.44 7.67 5.92
C GLN A 84 -2.51 7.04 6.96
N GLU A 85 -3.06 6.40 7.99
CA GLU A 85 -2.27 5.61 8.96
C GLU A 85 -1.45 4.52 8.26
N LEU A 86 -2.06 3.81 7.29
CA LEU A 86 -1.38 2.81 6.49
C LEU A 86 -0.25 3.43 5.67
N PHE A 87 -0.50 4.53 4.97
CA PHE A 87 0.51 5.25 4.18
C PHE A 87 1.75 5.62 5.01
N ILE A 88 1.54 6.20 6.20
CA ILE A 88 2.63 6.57 7.11
C ILE A 88 3.41 5.33 7.57
N HIS A 89 2.71 4.25 7.91
CA HIS A 89 3.33 2.99 8.31
C HIS A 89 4.18 2.39 7.19
N LEU A 90 3.63 2.28 5.98
CA LEU A 90 4.37 1.78 4.81
C LEU A 90 5.61 2.62 4.51
N LYS A 91 5.49 3.95 4.58
CA LYS A 91 6.61 4.88 4.35
C LYS A 91 7.72 4.70 5.39
N THR A 92 7.34 4.50 6.65
CA THR A 92 8.28 4.25 7.75
C THR A 92 9.03 2.94 7.55
N GLU A 93 8.32 1.85 7.24
CA GLU A 93 8.93 0.54 6.99
C GLU A 93 9.83 0.55 5.74
N TYR A 94 9.42 1.29 4.71
CA TYR A 94 10.21 1.48 3.50
C TYR A 94 11.54 2.18 3.82
N ARG A 95 11.48 3.27 4.59
CA ARG A 95 12.68 3.99 5.05
C ARG A 95 13.59 3.13 5.93
N ASN A 96 13.02 2.39 6.86
CA ASN A 96 13.78 1.52 7.77
C ASN A 96 14.52 0.41 7.02
N THR A 97 13.92 -0.13 5.95
CA THR A 97 14.48 -1.25 5.20
C THR A 97 15.49 -0.79 4.15
N TYR A 98 15.20 0.29 3.42
CA TYR A 98 15.99 0.69 2.25
C TYR A 98 16.75 2.01 2.43
N GLY A 99 16.55 2.72 3.55
CA GLY A 99 17.21 4.00 3.83
C GLY A 99 16.72 5.16 2.96
N ARG A 100 15.52 5.05 2.37
CA ARG A 100 14.91 6.04 1.47
C ARG A 100 13.79 6.82 2.16
#